data_AF-A0A317E3Y8-F1
#
_entry.id   AF-A0A317E3Y8-F1
#
_cell.length_a   1.000
_cell.length_b   1.000
_cell.length_c   1.000
_cell.angle_alpha   90.00
_cell.angle_beta   90.00
_cell.angle_gamma   90.00
#
_symmetry.space_group_name_H-M   'P 1'
#
loop_
_entity.id
_entity.type
_entity.pdbx_description
1 polymer ?
#
loop_
_entity_poly.entity_id
_entity_poly.type
_entity_poly.pdbx_seq_one_letter_code
_entity_poly.pdbx_strand_id
1 'polypeptide(L)' 'MPVLDGLCLAQVVQALAPGADLVMMRGHPYLCRAASDLLGPGVAVLAKPFAFDDLLSRLGNRDLPVPA' A
#
# COMPACT_ATOMS: atom_id res chain seq x y z
N MET A 1 -8.59 5.27 -7.88
CA MET A 1 -8.68 4.43 -9.08
C MET A 1 -10.07 4.67 -9.67
N PRO A 2 -10.21 4.96 -10.97
CA PRO A 2 -11.47 5.47 -11.52
C PRO A 2 -12.59 4.43 -11.61
N VAL A 3 -12.25 3.13 -11.64
CA VAL A 3 -13.22 2.03 -11.87
C VAL A 3 -13.40 1.13 -10.64
N LEU A 4 -12.39 1.04 -9.79
CA LEU A 4 -12.36 0.13 -8.65
C LEU A 4 -11.84 0.87 -7.42
N ASP A 5 -12.47 0.66 -6.27
CA ASP A 5 -11.98 1.19 -5.01
C ASP A 5 -10.73 0.43 -4.56
N GLY A 6 -9.63 1.16 -4.38
CA GLY A 6 -8.36 0.60 -3.94
C GLY A 6 -8.41 0.01 -2.54
N LEU A 7 -9.27 0.54 -1.65
CA LEU A 7 -9.44 0.00 -0.30
C LEU A 7 -10.14 -1.36 -0.34
N CYS A 8 -11.24 -1.45 -1.08
CA CYS A 8 -11.96 -2.72 -1.29
C CYS A 8 -11.06 -3.77 -1.95
N LEU A 9 -10.28 -3.38 -2.96
CA LEU A 9 -9.30 -4.27 -3.57
C LEU A 9 -8.26 -4.78 -2.55
N ALA A 10 -7.71 -3.89 -1.73
CA ALA A 10 -6.71 -4.27 -0.73
C ALA A 10 -7.28 -5.26 0.30
N GLN A 11 -8.54 -5.11 0.71
CA GLN A 11 -9.22 -6.06 1.60
C GLN A 11 -9.36 -7.45 0.96
N VAL A 12 -9.77 -7.49 -0.31
CA VAL A 12 -9.88 -8.75 -1.06
C VAL A 12 -8.51 -9.42 -1.21
N VAL A 13 -7.46 -8.65 -1.51
CA VAL A 13 -6.09 -9.19 -1.61
C VAL A 13 -5.62 -9.75 -0.29
N GLN A 14 -5.82 -9.07 0.84
CA GLN A 14 -5.47 -9.60 2.16
C GLN A 14 -6.22 -10.91 2.49
N ALA A 15 -7.50 -11.00 2.12
CA ALA A 15 -8.30 -12.20 2.37
C ALA A 15 -7.84 -13.39 1.53
N LEU A 16 -7.45 -13.16 0.26
CA LEU A 16 -7.03 -14.21 -0.67
C LEU A 16 -5.54 -14.56 -0.55
N ALA A 17 -4.71 -13.60 -0.18
CA ALA A 17 -3.27 -13.74 -0.05
C ALA A 17 -2.77 -12.98 1.20
N PRO A 18 -2.93 -13.55 2.41
CA PRO A 18 -2.55 -12.89 3.66
C PRO A 18 -1.07 -12.51 3.77
N GLY A 19 -0.20 -13.16 2.98
CA GLY A 19 1.23 -12.86 2.91
C GLY A 19 1.62 -11.88 1.80
N ALA A 20 0.66 -11.27 1.11
CA ALA A 20 0.93 -10.28 0.08
C ALA A 20 1.41 -8.96 0.70
N ASP A 21 2.55 -8.47 0.22
CA ASP A 21 3.10 -7.18 0.61
C ASP A 21 2.30 -6.07 -0.10
N LEU A 22 1.52 -5.30 0.67
CA LEU A 22 0.62 -4.27 0.16
C LEU A 22 1.11 -2.87 0.50
N VAL A 23 1.19 -2.02 -0.51
CA VAL A 23 1.40 -0.57 -0.36
C VAL A 23 0.21 0.18 -0.94
N MET A 24 -0.48 0.93 -0.10
CA MET A 24 -1.62 1.78 -0.48
C MET A 24 -1.15 3.17 -0.88
N MET A 25 -1.40 3.57 -2.12
CA MET A 25 -1.15 4.94 -2.56
C MET A 25 -2.37 5.84 -2.32
N ARG A 26 -2.22 6.97 -1.64
CA ARG A 26 -3.30 7.92 -1.36
C ARG A 26 -3.11 9.27 -2.06
N GLY A 27 -4.20 9.85 -2.57
CA GLY A 27 -4.23 11.24 -3.05
C GLY A 27 -4.82 12.23 -2.04
N HIS A 28 -5.45 11.74 -0.96
CA HIS A 28 -6.13 12.60 0.02
C HIS A 28 -5.85 12.13 1.47
N PRO A 29 -5.68 13.04 2.44
CA PRO A 29 -5.38 12.70 3.85
C PRO A 29 -6.32 11.72 4.55
N TYR A 30 -7.63 11.76 4.27
CA TYR A 30 -8.61 10.89 4.95
C TYR A 30 -8.33 9.39 4.72
N LEU A 31 -7.69 9.03 3.61
CA LEU A 31 -7.40 7.65 3.24
C LEU A 31 -6.38 6.98 4.18
N CYS A 32 -5.55 7.75 4.91
CA CYS A 32 -4.68 7.18 5.93
C CYS A 32 -5.47 6.51 7.06
N ARG A 33 -6.52 7.19 7.54
CA ARG A 33 -7.37 6.66 8.61
C ARG A 33 -8.14 5.45 8.12
N ALA A 34 -8.79 5.59 6.96
CA ALA A 34 -9.53 4.49 6.34
C ALA A 34 -8.66 3.24 6.10
N ALA A 35 -7.43 3.40 5.61
CA ALA A 35 -6.52 2.28 5.42
C ALA A 35 -6.14 1.62 6.76
N SER A 36 -5.82 2.42 7.78
CA SER A 36 -5.49 1.90 9.12
C SER A 36 -6.66 1.15 9.76
N ASP A 37 -7.88 1.69 9.65
CA ASP A 37 -9.08 1.12 10.25
C ASP A 37 -9.52 -0.18 9.54
N LEU A 38 -9.35 -0.25 8.22
CA LEU A 38 -9.88 -1.33 7.38
C LEU A 38 -8.87 -2.44 7.03
N LEU A 39 -7.59 -2.09 6.93
CA LEU A 39 -6.51 -3.00 6.49
C LEU A 39 -5.53 -3.33 7.62
N GLY A 40 -5.67 -2.65 8.76
CA GLY A 40 -4.79 -2.79 9.91
C GLY A 40 -3.47 -2.01 9.78
N PRO A 41 -2.68 -1.95 10.87
CA PRO A 41 -1.44 -1.18 10.93
C PRO A 41 -0.30 -1.75 10.06
N GLY A 42 -0.46 -2.96 9.52
CA GLY A 42 0.56 -3.64 8.71
C GLY A 42 0.64 -3.20 7.25
N VAL A 43 -0.33 -2.42 6.76
CA VAL A 43 -0.30 -1.93 5.36
C VAL A 43 0.38 -0.57 5.30
N ALA A 44 1.45 -0.50 4.52
CA ALA A 44 2.15 0.75 4.29
C ALA A 44 1.29 1.70 3.42
N VAL A 45 1.24 2.98 3.80
CA VAL A 45 0.52 4.01 3.04
C VAL A 45 1.49 5.06 2.50
N LEU A 46 1.40 5.36 1.22
CA LEU A 46 2.26 6.29 0.49
C LEU A 46 1.43 7.46 -0.08
N ALA A 47 1.78 8.69 0.27
CA ALA A 47 1.07 9.89 -0.21
C ALA A 47 1.52 10.28 -1.61
N LYS A 48 0.58 10.63 -2.49
CA LYS A 48 0.86 11.16 -3.83
C LYS A 48 0.89 12.70 -3.80
N PRO A 49 1.79 13.34 -4.58
CA PRO A 49 2.92 12.73 -5.29
C PRO A 49 4.00 12.24 -4.30
N PHE A 50 4.79 11.24 -4.69
CA PHE A 50 5.89 10.67 -3.89
C PHE A 50 7.16 10.54 -4.73
N ALA A 51 8.32 10.52 -4.07
CA ALA A 51 9.58 10.16 -4.70
C ALA A 51 9.74 8.63 -4.77
N PHE A 52 10.59 8.15 -5.68
CA PHE A 52 10.86 6.72 -5.80
C PHE A 52 11.46 6.12 -4.53
N ASP A 53 12.34 6.87 -3.85
CA ASP A 53 12.94 6.45 -2.58
C ASP A 53 11.89 6.30 -1.47
N ASP A 54 10.84 7.12 -1.48
CA ASP A 54 9.72 6.97 -0.56
C ASP A 54 8.98 5.65 -0.78
N LEU A 55 8.84 5.21 -2.04
CA LEU A 55 8.25 3.91 -2.36
C LEU A 55 9.15 2.76 -1.88
N LEU A 56 10.45 2.84 -2.16
CA LEU A 56 11.42 1.82 -1.74
C LEU A 56 11.45 1.65 -0.23
N SER A 57 11.43 2.76 0.53
CA SER A 57 11.40 2.72 2.00
C SER A 57 10.15 2.00 2.57
N ARG A 58 9.05 1.94 1.80
CA ARG A 58 7.81 1.26 2.20
C ARG A 58 7.77 -0.21 1.78
N LEU A 59 8.55 -0.58 0.77
CA LEU A 59 8.76 -1.96 0.35
C LEU A 59 9.89 -2.66 1.12
N GLY A 60 10.80 -1.86 1.69
CA GLY A 60 12.04 -2.28 2.34
C GLY A 60 11.84 -2.99 3.66
N ASN A 61 11.51 -4.28 3.58
CA ASN A 61 11.97 -5.31 4.52
C ASN A 61 12.16 -6.68 3.83
N ARG A 62 12.41 -6.69 2.51
CA ARG A 62 12.72 -7.90 1.74
C ARG A 62 13.67 -7.58 0.57
N ASP A 63 14.59 -8.50 0.32
CA ASP A 63 15.54 -8.51 -0.79
C ASP A 63 14.84 -8.25 -2.13
N LEU A 64 14.77 -6.99 -2.54
CA LEU A 64 14.49 -6.64 -3.92
C LEU A 64 15.78 -6.89 -4.72
N PRO A 65 15.76 -7.72 -5.76
CA PRO A 65 16.93 -7.91 -6.60
C PRO A 65 17.35 -6.56 -7.19
N VAL A 66 18.57 -6.13 -6.88
CA VAL A 66 19.17 -4.95 -7.49
C VAL A 66 19.35 -5.25 -8.99
N PRO A 67 18.88 -4.39 -9.89
CA PRO A 67 19.11 -4.59 -11.32
C PRO A 67 20.62 -4.55 -11.60
N ALA A 68 21.10 -5.53 -12.36
CA ALA A 68 22.48 -5.69 -12.80
C ALA A 68 22.91 -4.60 -13.80
#